data_AF-A0A3N8QQA1-F1
#
_entry.id   AF-A0A3N8QQA1-F1
#
_cell.length_a   1.000
_cell.length_b   1.000
_cell.length_c   1.000
_cell.angle_alpha   90.00
_cell.angle_beta   90.00
_cell.angle_gamma   90.00
#
_symmetry.space_group_name_H-M   'P 1'
#
loop_
_entity.id
_entity.type
_entity.pdbx_description
1 polymer ?
#
loop_
_entity_poly.entity_id
_entity_poly.type
_entity_poly.pdbx_seq_one_letter_code
_entity_poly.pdbx_strand_id
1 'polypeptide(L)' 'MLVKRQVRQLTEEAEAERHEFERDYGNRGCTCFLSPPCSFCTHSGNPMNQCEDEECWEVVEYEVFIDPREGSW' A
#
# COMPACT_ATOMS: atom_id res chain seq x y z
N MET A 1 15.21 24.36 2.35
CA MET A 1 15.02 24.13 3.79
C MET A 1 14.67 22.65 3.98
N LEU A 2 15.30 21.96 4.92
CA LEU A 2 14.92 20.58 5.24
C LEU A 2 13.71 20.59 6.17
N VAL A 3 12.69 19.82 5.82
CA VAL A 3 11.45 19.68 6.59
C VAL A 3 11.18 18.20 6.80
N LYS A 4 10.93 17.82 8.04
CA LYS A 4 10.49 16.46 8.39
C LYS A 4 9.03 16.28 8.00
N ARG A 5 8.71 15.20 7.31
CA ARG A 5 7.35 14.78 7.01
C ARG A 5 7.13 13.37 7.49
N GLN A 6 5.94 13.13 8.03
CA GLN A 6 5.48 11.80 8.40
C GLN A 6 4.56 11.29 7.29
N VAL A 7 4.80 10.07 6.82
CA VAL A 7 3.95 9.38 5.83
C VAL A 7 3.64 7.99 6.36
N ARG A 8 2.42 7.53 6.05
CA ARG A 8 2.06 6.12 6.22
C ARG A 8 2.54 5.32 5.03
N GLN A 9 3.21 4.21 5.31
CA GLN A 9 3.60 3.21 4.32
C GLN A 9 3.23 1.81 4.83
N LEU A 10 3.25 0.81 3.94
CA LEU A 10 3.11 -0.58 4.35
C LEU A 10 4.34 -1.02 5.16
N THR A 11 4.14 -1.92 6.11
CA THR A 11 5.26 -2.65 6.72
C THR A 11 5.95 -3.52 5.68
N GLU A 12 7.21 -3.92 5.94
CA GLU A 12 7.96 -4.79 5.03
C GLU A 12 7.22 -6.11 4.72
N GLU A 13 6.57 -6.70 5.73
CA GLU A 13 5.77 -7.90 5.57
C GLU A 13 4.54 -7.65 4.68
N ALA A 14 3.79 -6.58 4.94
CA ALA A 14 2.62 -6.24 4.13
C ALA A 14 2.99 -5.85 2.69
N GLU A 15 4.16 -5.23 2.48
CA GLU A 15 4.69 -4.94 1.14
C GLU A 15 5.03 -6.24 0.38
N ALA A 16 5.67 -7.21 1.04
CA ALA A 16 5.95 -8.52 0.44
C ALA A 16 4.65 -9.23 0.02
N GLU A 17 3.64 -9.23 0.88
CA GLU A 17 2.32 -9.79 0.56
C GLU A 17 1.64 -9.07 -0.61
N ARG A 18 1.72 -7.73 -0.65
CA ARG A 18 1.20 -6.93 -1.77
C ARG A 18 1.87 -7.34 -3.08
N HIS A 19 3.18 -7.51 -3.07
CA HIS A 19 3.93 -7.91 -4.25
C HIS A 19 3.55 -9.33 -4.71
N GLU A 20 3.34 -10.28 -3.78
CA GLU A 20 2.82 -11.61 -4.10
C GLU A 20 1.43 -11.55 -4.72
N PHE A 21 0.54 -10.73 -4.15
CA PHE A 21 -0.79 -10.51 -4.70
C PHE A 21 -0.75 -9.95 -6.12
N GLU A 22 0.07 -8.93 -6.36
CA GLU A 22 0.23 -8.33 -7.69
C GLU A 22 0.80 -9.31 -8.71
N ARG A 23 1.77 -10.14 -8.30
CA ARG A 23 2.32 -11.21 -9.14
C ARG A 23 1.25 -12.21 -9.56
N ASP A 24 0.43 -12.66 -8.61
CA ASP A 24 -0.51 -13.76 -8.81
C ASP A 24 -1.84 -13.29 -9.44
N TYR A 25 -2.25 -12.06 -9.12
CA TYR A 25 -3.57 -11.52 -9.46
C TYR A 25 -3.56 -10.22 -10.26
N GLY A 26 -2.41 -9.61 -10.53
CA GLY A 26 -2.30 -8.30 -11.22
C GLY A 26 -2.99 -8.26 -12.58
N ASN A 27 -3.17 -9.42 -13.23
CA ASN A 27 -3.91 -9.57 -14.49
C ASN A 27 -5.20 -10.38 -14.38
N ARG A 28 -5.63 -10.81 -13.18
CA ARG A 28 -6.69 -11.83 -13.03
C ARG A 28 -7.93 -11.43 -12.21
N GLY A 29 -7.88 -10.40 -11.37
CA GLY A 29 -9.08 -9.86 -10.72
C GLY A 29 -9.89 -10.86 -9.87
N CYS A 30 -11.03 -10.39 -9.37
CA CYS A 30 -11.94 -11.19 -8.54
C CYS A 30 -12.73 -12.20 -9.38
N THR A 31 -12.84 -13.44 -8.89
CA THR A 31 -13.61 -14.53 -9.52
C THR A 31 -14.74 -15.06 -8.65
N CYS A 32 -15.25 -14.25 -7.72
CA CYS A 32 -16.34 -14.65 -6.80
C CYS A 32 -17.61 -15.11 -7.52
N PHE A 33 -17.81 -14.77 -8.80
CA PHE A 33 -18.92 -15.29 -9.60
C PHE A 33 -18.85 -16.81 -9.86
N LEU A 34 -17.68 -17.43 -9.73
CA LEU A 34 -17.50 -18.88 -9.85
C LEU A 34 -17.75 -19.60 -8.52
N SER A 35 -17.10 -19.13 -7.45
CA SER A 35 -17.24 -19.69 -6.11
C SER A 35 -16.70 -18.70 -5.07
N PRO A 36 -17.57 -18.10 -4.23
CA PRO A 36 -17.14 -17.21 -3.16
C PRO A 36 -16.89 -17.98 -1.82
N PRO A 37 -15.94 -17.52 -0.98
CA PRO A 37 -14.98 -16.46 -1.26
C PRO A 37 -13.86 -16.96 -2.19
N CYS A 38 -13.44 -16.15 -3.16
CA CYS A 38 -12.33 -16.51 -4.04
C CYS A 38 -10.98 -16.07 -3.45
N SER A 39 -9.90 -16.72 -3.88
CA SER A 39 -8.55 -16.45 -3.38
C SER A 39 -8.09 -15.01 -3.61
N PHE A 40 -8.58 -14.31 -4.65
CA PHE A 40 -8.34 -12.88 -4.84
C PHE A 40 -8.88 -12.05 -3.67
N CYS A 41 -10.12 -12.32 -3.23
CA CYS A 41 -10.75 -11.55 -2.16
C CYS A 41 -10.16 -11.86 -0.78
N THR A 42 -9.68 -13.08 -0.56
CA THR A 42 -9.17 -13.51 0.74
C THR A 42 -7.65 -13.38 0.90
N HIS A 43 -6.93 -12.97 -0.15
CA HIS A 43 -5.49 -12.79 -0.07
C HIS A 43 -5.14 -11.66 0.90
N SER A 44 -4.17 -11.87 1.79
CA SER A 44 -3.72 -10.84 2.75
C SER A 44 -3.18 -9.62 2.02
N GLY A 45 -2.35 -9.85 1.01
CA GLY A 45 -1.84 -8.83 0.08
C GLY A 45 -2.87 -8.13 -0.83
N ASN A 46 -4.18 -8.30 -0.66
CA ASN A 46 -5.19 -7.54 -1.41
C ASN A 46 -5.24 -6.08 -0.92
N PRO A 47 -5.24 -5.06 -1.82
CA PRO A 47 -5.24 -3.65 -1.41
C PRO A 47 -6.39 -3.23 -0.51
N MET A 48 -7.57 -3.79 -0.72
CA MET A 48 -8.71 -3.48 0.13
C MET A 48 -8.54 -4.07 1.53
N ASN A 49 -8.02 -5.30 1.63
CA ASN A 49 -7.81 -5.97 2.91
C ASN A 49 -6.75 -5.22 3.74
N GLN A 50 -5.60 -4.89 3.15
CA GLN A 50 -4.56 -4.15 3.86
C GLN A 50 -4.97 -2.71 4.18
N CYS A 51 -5.85 -2.09 3.40
CA CYS A 51 -6.36 -0.76 3.73
C CYS A 51 -7.25 -0.75 4.98
N GLU A 52 -7.94 -1.86 5.25
CA GLU A 52 -8.81 -2.02 6.42
C GLU A 52 -8.06 -2.50 7.67
N ASP A 53 -6.85 -3.05 7.49
CA ASP A 53 -6.01 -3.52 8.57
C ASP A 53 -4.93 -2.49 8.96
N GLU A 54 -5.09 -1.91 10.15
CA GLU A 54 -4.15 -0.93 10.70
C GLU A 54 -2.76 -1.51 10.98
N GLU A 55 -2.64 -2.84 11.21
CA GLU A 55 -1.36 -3.50 11.47
C GLU A 55 -0.47 -3.59 10.23
N CYS A 56 -1.07 -3.44 9.03
CA CYS A 56 -0.33 -3.40 7.77
C CYS A 56 0.42 -2.08 7.55
N TRP A 57 0.17 -1.04 8.34
CA TRP A 57 0.72 0.30 8.13
C TRP A 57 1.66 0.75 9.25
N GLU A 58 2.76 1.36 8.85
CA GLU A 58 3.68 2.06 9.75
C GLU A 58 3.82 3.53 9.37
N VAL A 59 4.15 4.37 10.36
CA VAL A 59 4.45 5.79 10.14
C VAL A 59 5.96 5.96 10.07
N VAL A 60 6.43 6.39 8.90
CA VAL A 60 7.84 6.72 8.67
C VAL A 60 8.06 8.22 8.61
N GLU A 61 9.21 8.66 9.12
CA GLU A 61 9.67 10.05 9.04
C GLU A 61 10.74 10.17 7.95
N TYR A 62 10.53 11.09 7.01
CA TYR A 62 11.50 11.39 5.95
C TYR A 62 11.79 12.90 5.90
N GLU A 63 13.04 13.24 5.59
CA GLU A 63 13.50 14.62 5.46
C GLU A 63 13.37 15.05 4.00
N VAL A 64 12.55 16.06 3.74
CA VAL A 64 12.34 16.61 2.41
C VAL A 64 13.04 17.94 2.30
N PHE A 65 13.80 18.14 1.22
CA PHE A 65 14.30 19.45 0.87
C PHE A 65 13.23 20.23 0.10
N ILE A 66 12.77 21.35 0.67
CA ILE A 66 11.88 22.29 0.00
C ILE A 66 12.71 23.47 -0.51
N ASP A 67 12.71 23.72 -1.82
CA ASP A 67 13.30 24.93 -2.40
C ASP A 67 12.39 26.13 -2.11
N PRO A 68 12.87 27.18 -1.42
CA PRO A 68 12.09 28.38 -1.13
C PRO A 68 11.56 29.12 -2.37
N ARG A 69 12.09 28.84 -3.57
CA ARG A 69 11.68 29.48 -4.84
C ARG A 69 10.50 28.80 -5.52
N GLU A 70 10.15 27.58 -5.12
CA GLU A 70 9.03 26.80 -5.69
C GLU A 70 7.64 27.27 -5.18
N GLY A 71 7.59 28.27 -4.28
CA GLY A 71 6.35 28.76 -3.66
C GLY A 71 5.77 30.06 -4.24
N SER A 72 6.30 30.56 -5.36
CA SER A 72 5.83 31.79 -6.02
C SER A 72 4.90 31.44 -7.19
N TRP A 73 3.60 31.33 -6.94
CA TRP A 73 2.57 31.41 -7.99
C TRP A 73 1.98 32.81 -8.05
#